data_AF-A0A6J3ALG8-F1
#
_entry.id   AF-A0A6J3ALG8-F1
#
_cell.length_a   1.000
_cell.length_b   1.000
_cell.length_c   1.000
_cell.angle_alpha   90.00
_cell.angle_beta   90.00
_cell.angle_gamma   90.00
#
_symmetry.space_group_name_H-M   'P 1'
#
loop_
_entity.id
_entity.type
_entity.pdbx_description
1 polymer ?
#
loop_
_entity_poly.entity_id
_entity_poly.type
_entity_poly.pdbx_seq_one_letter_code
_entity_poly.pdbx_strand_id
1 'polypeptide(L)'
;MLGSGLGAKIDGAECVLRMNQAPTVGFEADVGQRSTLRVISHTSVPLLLRNYSHYFKQARDTLYVVWGQGKHMDRALGGRTYRSLLQLTRMYPGLQVYTFTEHMMAYCDQVFQDETGKNRRQSGSFLSTGWFTMILALELCEEIVVYGMVSDSYCREESHPSVPYHYFEKGRLDECQMYLAHERAPRSAHRFITEKAVFSRWAKKRPIVFAHPSWRT
;
A
#
# COMPACT_ATOMS: atom_id res chain seq x y z
N MET A 1 -5.86 -12.19 5.97
CA MET A 1 -6.06 -11.32 7.15
C MET A 1 -7.33 -11.65 7.92
N LEU A 2 -8.48 -11.82 7.27
CA LEU A 2 -9.71 -12.22 7.99
C LEU A 2 -9.50 -13.52 8.78
N GLY A 3 -9.92 -13.53 10.04
CA GLY A 3 -9.79 -14.66 10.97
C GLY A 3 -8.35 -14.95 11.42
N SER A 4 -7.42 -14.01 11.25
CA SER A 4 -6.02 -14.20 11.64
C SER A 4 -5.77 -13.99 13.14
N GLY A 5 -6.60 -13.19 13.83
CA GLY A 5 -6.40 -12.87 15.24
C GLY A 5 -5.11 -12.10 15.55
N LEU A 6 -4.49 -11.47 14.53
CA LEU A 6 -3.18 -10.84 14.65
C LEU A 6 -3.22 -9.39 15.14
N GLY A 7 -4.40 -8.84 15.43
CA GLY A 7 -4.56 -7.42 15.71
C GLY A 7 -3.72 -6.91 16.88
N ALA A 8 -3.71 -7.63 18.00
CA ALA A 8 -2.89 -7.27 19.16
C ALA A 8 -1.38 -7.34 18.87
N LYS A 9 -0.95 -8.30 18.04
CA LYS A 9 0.46 -8.42 17.62
C LYS A 9 0.87 -7.25 16.72
N ILE A 10 0.01 -6.88 15.76
CA ILE A 10 0.23 -5.74 14.88
C ILE A 10 0.31 -4.44 15.69
N ASP A 11 -0.61 -4.25 16.64
CA ASP A 11 -0.64 -3.06 17.50
C ASP A 11 0.53 -3.00 18.50
N GLY A 12 1.26 -4.10 18.70
CA GLY A 12 2.48 -4.13 19.52
C GLY A 12 3.70 -3.52 18.84
N ALA A 13 3.67 -3.27 17.53
CA ALA A 13 4.77 -2.62 16.82
C ALA A 13 4.89 -1.13 17.16
N GLU A 14 6.10 -0.58 17.11
CA GLU A 14 6.33 0.86 17.30
C GLU A 14 5.62 1.67 16.21
N CYS A 15 5.81 1.27 14.94
CA CYS A 15 5.24 1.91 13.77
C CYS A 15 4.34 0.95 12.97
N VAL A 16 3.06 1.31 12.80
CA VAL A 16 2.10 0.54 12.01
C VAL A 16 1.77 1.29 10.72
N LEU A 17 2.25 0.77 9.58
CA LEU A 17 1.97 1.31 8.25
C LEU A 17 0.73 0.64 7.66
N ARG A 18 -0.24 1.44 7.21
CA ARG A 18 -1.42 0.97 6.47
C ARG A 18 -1.52 1.60 5.09
N MET A 19 -2.27 0.96 4.20
CA MET A 19 -2.41 1.41 2.82
C MET A 19 -3.83 1.83 2.48
N ASN A 20 -3.96 2.91 1.71
CA ASN A 20 -5.21 3.37 1.10
C ASN A 20 -6.39 3.41 2.09
N GLN A 21 -7.59 2.97 1.68
CA GLN A 21 -8.82 2.94 2.49
C GLN A 21 -8.99 1.65 3.31
N ALA A 22 -7.91 0.92 3.61
CA ALA A 22 -8.00 -0.29 4.43
C ALA A 22 -8.44 0.08 5.87
N PRO A 23 -9.66 -0.28 6.30
CA PRO A 23 -10.21 0.14 7.59
C PRO A 23 -9.71 -0.76 8.72
N THR A 24 -9.69 -0.24 9.94
CA THR A 24 -9.52 -1.05 11.16
C THR A 24 -10.86 -1.37 11.81
N VAL A 25 -11.83 -0.46 11.70
CA VAL A 25 -13.14 -0.60 12.33
C VAL A 25 -13.88 -1.84 11.82
N GLY A 26 -14.28 -2.71 12.74
CA GLY A 26 -14.93 -3.99 12.46
C GLY A 26 -13.97 -5.13 12.11
N PHE A 27 -12.66 -4.88 12.11
CA PHE A 27 -11.61 -5.86 11.81
C PHE A 27 -10.49 -5.85 12.87
N GLU A 28 -10.70 -5.21 14.01
CA GLU A 28 -9.68 -4.92 15.03
C GLU A 28 -8.99 -6.18 15.53
N ALA A 29 -9.74 -7.27 15.70
CA ALA A 29 -9.20 -8.56 16.13
C ALA A 29 -8.14 -9.11 15.15
N ASP A 30 -8.31 -8.84 13.85
CA ASP A 30 -7.47 -9.37 12.79
C ASP A 30 -6.35 -8.41 12.39
N VAL A 31 -6.65 -7.12 12.32
CA VAL A 31 -5.74 -6.13 11.74
C VAL A 31 -5.27 -5.07 12.72
N GLY A 32 -5.78 -5.05 13.96
CA GLY A 32 -5.44 -4.07 14.99
C GLY A 32 -6.17 -2.74 14.78
N GLN A 33 -5.96 -1.81 15.71
CA GLN A 33 -6.56 -0.48 15.73
C GLN A 33 -5.58 0.63 15.37
N ARG A 34 -4.28 0.43 15.63
CA ARG A 34 -3.27 1.49 15.48
C ARG A 34 -2.93 1.74 14.01
N SER A 35 -2.70 3.00 13.68
CA SER A 35 -2.13 3.43 12.40
C SER A 35 -1.17 4.59 12.68
N THR A 36 0.13 4.33 12.62
CA THR A 36 1.14 5.39 12.76
C THR A 36 1.23 6.18 11.46
N LEU A 37 1.30 5.47 10.33
CA LEU A 37 1.42 6.05 9.01
C LEU A 37 0.47 5.38 8.02
N ARG A 38 -0.15 6.18 7.14
CA ARG A 38 -0.99 5.68 6.06
C ARG A 38 -0.51 6.15 4.68
N VAL A 39 -0.05 5.21 3.86
CA VAL A 39 0.38 5.46 2.48
C VAL A 39 -0.82 5.35 1.54
N ILE A 40 -1.09 6.39 0.75
CA ILE A 40 -2.33 6.52 -0.01
C ILE A 40 -2.02 6.83 -1.48
N SER A 41 -2.57 6.05 -2.41
CA SER A 41 -2.61 6.45 -3.81
C SER A 41 -3.53 7.66 -3.99
N HIS A 42 -3.14 8.63 -4.82
CA HIS A 42 -3.98 9.77 -5.18
C HIS A 42 -5.37 9.36 -5.71
N THR A 43 -5.50 8.16 -6.31
CA THR A 43 -6.77 7.60 -6.77
C THR A 43 -7.67 7.11 -5.62
N SER A 44 -7.09 6.78 -4.47
CA SER A 44 -7.81 6.33 -3.28
C SER A 44 -8.23 7.50 -2.37
N VAL A 45 -7.66 8.69 -2.53
CA VAL A 45 -8.03 9.89 -1.73
C VAL A 45 -9.54 10.15 -1.73
N PRO A 46 -10.26 10.12 -2.87
CA PRO A 46 -11.71 10.29 -2.86
C PRO A 46 -12.47 9.25 -2.02
N LEU A 47 -11.94 8.04 -1.87
CA LEU A 47 -12.56 6.99 -1.06
C LEU A 47 -12.43 7.29 0.44
N LEU A 48 -11.26 7.79 0.88
CA LEU A 48 -11.07 8.21 2.28
C LEU A 48 -11.95 9.42 2.61
N LEU A 49 -12.09 10.37 1.68
CA LEU A 49 -12.94 11.56 1.87
C LEU A 49 -14.42 11.21 2.07
N ARG A 50 -14.91 10.06 1.57
CA ARG A 50 -16.28 9.57 1.85
C ARG A 50 -16.50 9.25 3.33
N ASN A 51 -15.44 8.96 4.07
CA ASN A 51 -15.49 8.72 5.51
C ASN A 51 -14.43 9.57 6.24
N TYR A 52 -14.47 10.88 6.00
CA TYR A 52 -13.49 11.81 6.57
C TYR A 52 -13.49 11.81 8.10
N SER A 53 -14.63 11.53 8.76
CA SER A 53 -14.69 11.48 10.22
C SER A 53 -13.82 10.35 10.76
N HIS A 54 -13.87 9.17 10.14
CA HIS A 54 -13.00 8.07 10.53
C HIS A 54 -11.53 8.38 10.19
N TYR A 55 -11.27 8.72 8.92
CA TYR A 55 -9.90 8.82 8.42
C TYR A 55 -9.16 10.10 8.79
N PHE A 56 -9.80 11.17 9.25
CA PHE A 56 -9.08 12.43 9.50
C PHE A 56 -9.45 13.10 10.83
N LYS A 57 -10.64 12.83 11.37
CA LYS A 57 -11.04 13.32 12.69
C LYS A 57 -10.67 12.35 13.81
N GLN A 58 -11.05 11.08 13.69
CA GLN A 58 -10.74 10.04 14.68
C GLN A 58 -9.27 9.63 14.58
N ALA A 59 -8.77 9.38 13.37
CA ALA A 59 -7.37 9.06 13.10
C ALA A 59 -6.49 10.33 12.93
N ARG A 60 -6.68 11.35 13.78
CA ARG A 60 -5.97 12.65 13.68
C ARG A 60 -4.46 12.55 13.89
N ASP A 61 -4.02 11.57 14.68
CA ASP A 61 -2.60 11.40 15.03
C ASP A 61 -1.85 10.52 14.02
N THR A 62 -2.56 9.96 13.03
CA THR A 62 -1.94 9.22 11.92
C THR A 62 -1.29 10.20 10.93
N LEU A 63 -0.09 9.87 10.48
CA LEU A 63 0.60 10.59 9.42
C LEU A 63 0.14 10.05 8.05
N TYR A 64 -0.30 10.94 7.16
CA TYR A 64 -0.78 10.57 5.83
C TYR A 64 0.28 10.90 4.78
N VAL A 65 0.70 9.90 3.99
CA VAL A 65 1.63 10.10 2.87
C VAL A 65 0.93 9.74 1.56
N VAL A 66 0.71 10.73 0.71
CA VAL A 66 -0.01 10.55 -0.56
C VAL A 66 0.97 10.48 -1.73
N TRP A 67 0.90 9.42 -2.52
CA TRP A 67 1.68 9.26 -3.74
C TRP A 67 0.80 9.38 -4.99
N GLY A 68 1.38 9.87 -6.08
CA GLY A 68 0.70 10.04 -7.36
C GLY A 68 1.37 11.09 -8.21
N GLN A 69 1.33 10.89 -9.52
CA GLN A 69 1.96 11.79 -10.49
C GLN A 69 0.95 12.41 -11.45
N GLY A 70 1.37 13.47 -12.14
CA GLY A 70 0.62 14.12 -13.19
C GLY A 70 -0.44 15.10 -12.67
N LYS A 71 -1.34 15.49 -13.58
CA LYS A 71 -2.30 16.61 -13.40
C LYS A 71 -3.17 16.57 -12.14
N HIS A 72 -3.33 15.42 -11.50
CA HIS A 72 -4.13 15.29 -10.29
C HIS A 72 -3.38 15.73 -9.02
N MET A 73 -2.06 15.55 -8.99
CA MET A 73 -1.19 15.88 -7.85
C MET A 73 -0.31 17.11 -8.10
N ASP A 74 -0.39 17.70 -9.29
CA ASP A 74 0.37 18.89 -9.67
C ASP A 74 0.13 20.05 -8.70
N ARG A 75 1.21 20.63 -8.18
CA ARG A 75 1.14 21.70 -7.18
C ARG A 75 0.96 23.08 -7.82
N ALA A 76 1.60 23.32 -8.96
CA ALA A 76 1.60 24.61 -9.64
C ALA A 76 0.27 24.86 -10.36
N LEU A 77 -0.25 23.86 -11.05
CA LEU A 77 -1.54 23.90 -11.74
C LEU A 77 -2.72 23.64 -10.80
N GLY A 78 -2.44 23.34 -9.53
CA GLY A 78 -3.45 23.05 -8.51
C GLY A 78 -4.29 21.82 -8.87
N GLY A 79 -3.66 20.68 -9.07
CA GLY A 79 -4.31 19.42 -9.39
C GLY A 79 -5.45 19.08 -8.41
N ARG A 80 -6.50 18.41 -8.92
CA ARG A 80 -7.74 18.18 -8.16
C ARG A 80 -7.47 17.50 -6.81
N THR A 81 -6.67 16.44 -6.79
CA THR A 81 -6.36 15.71 -5.55
C THR A 81 -5.51 16.58 -4.64
N TYR A 82 -4.51 17.30 -5.17
CA TYR A 82 -3.70 18.22 -4.37
C TYR A 82 -4.54 19.29 -3.67
N ARG A 83 -5.49 19.93 -4.39
CA ARG A 83 -6.41 20.91 -3.79
C ARG A 83 -7.29 20.31 -2.69
N SER A 84 -7.77 19.07 -2.88
CA SER A 84 -8.53 18.37 -1.84
C SER A 84 -7.69 18.12 -0.59
N LEU A 85 -6.41 17.76 -0.73
CA LEU A 85 -5.50 17.59 0.40
C LEU A 85 -5.24 18.94 1.12
N LEU A 86 -5.04 20.03 0.38
CA LEU A 86 -4.91 21.36 0.96
C LEU A 86 -6.17 21.80 1.71
N GLN A 87 -7.35 21.50 1.18
CA GLN A 87 -8.61 21.80 1.87
C GLN A 87 -8.75 20.97 3.16
N LEU A 88 -8.31 19.71 3.13
CA LEU A 88 -8.35 18.82 4.27
C LEU A 88 -7.46 19.33 5.42
N THR A 89 -6.23 19.77 5.13
CA THR A 89 -5.34 20.33 6.16
C THR A 89 -5.85 21.64 6.75
N ARG A 90 -6.61 22.42 5.98
CA ARG A 90 -7.32 23.61 6.49
C ARG A 90 -8.50 23.25 7.39
N MET A 91 -9.23 22.18 7.07
CA MET A 91 -10.38 21.72 7.83
C MET A 91 -9.99 21.08 9.16
N TYR A 92 -8.82 20.41 9.21
CA TYR A 92 -8.31 19.74 10.39
C TYR A 92 -6.91 20.26 10.76
N PRO A 93 -6.83 21.40 11.48
CA PRO A 93 -5.56 21.91 11.99
C PRO A 93 -4.86 20.84 12.84
N GLY A 94 -3.59 20.57 12.51
CA GLY A 94 -2.79 19.51 13.15
C GLY A 94 -2.75 18.18 12.39
N LEU A 95 -3.59 18.00 11.36
CA LEU A 95 -3.49 16.83 10.49
C LEU A 95 -2.18 16.85 9.70
N GLN A 96 -1.41 15.77 9.81
CA GLN A 96 -0.12 15.63 9.13
C GLN A 96 -0.30 14.97 7.78
N VAL A 97 -0.25 15.75 6.70
CA VAL A 97 -0.39 15.25 5.33
C VAL A 97 0.84 15.64 4.51
N TYR A 98 1.53 14.62 4.00
CA TYR A 98 2.69 14.74 3.13
C TYR A 98 2.36 14.16 1.75
N THR A 99 3.12 14.56 0.73
CA THR A 99 3.05 13.91 -0.58
C THR A 99 4.43 13.51 -1.04
N PHE A 100 4.52 12.45 -1.83
CA PHE A 100 5.74 12.13 -2.55
C PHE A 100 6.13 13.31 -3.45
N THR A 101 7.42 13.61 -3.51
CA THR A 101 7.98 14.57 -4.46
C THR A 101 8.13 13.92 -5.82
N GLU A 102 8.28 14.73 -6.87
CA GLU A 102 8.57 14.19 -8.21
C GLU A 102 9.87 13.39 -8.24
N HIS A 103 10.87 13.82 -7.47
CA HIS A 103 12.13 13.09 -7.29
C HIS A 103 11.89 11.71 -6.66
N MET A 104 11.13 11.63 -5.57
CA MET A 104 10.84 10.35 -4.92
C MET A 104 10.01 9.42 -5.82
N MET A 105 9.06 9.98 -6.58
CA MET A 105 8.32 9.21 -7.59
C MET A 105 9.25 8.62 -8.67
N ALA A 106 10.22 9.41 -9.15
CA ALA A 106 11.22 8.96 -10.11
C ALA A 106 12.17 7.92 -9.52
N TYR A 107 12.57 8.09 -8.25
CA TYR A 107 13.38 7.12 -7.53
C TYR A 107 12.67 5.76 -7.41
N CYS A 108 11.39 5.74 -7.03
CA CYS A 108 10.61 4.50 -6.99
C CYS A 108 10.50 3.81 -8.37
N ASP A 109 10.35 4.58 -9.45
CA ASP A 109 10.39 4.08 -10.83
C ASP A 109 11.77 3.47 -11.18
N GLN A 110 12.85 4.13 -10.77
CA GLN A 110 14.23 3.69 -11.03
C GLN A 110 14.55 2.38 -10.29
N VAL A 111 14.23 2.28 -9.00
CA VAL A 111 14.43 1.05 -8.21
C VAL A 111 13.72 -0.13 -8.86
N PHE A 112 12.49 0.07 -9.37
CA PHE A 112 11.76 -0.99 -10.05
C PHE A 112 12.47 -1.41 -11.34
N GLN A 113 12.96 -0.45 -12.13
CA GLN A 113 13.70 -0.73 -13.35
C GLN A 113 14.99 -1.50 -13.05
N ASP A 114 15.75 -1.10 -12.03
CA ASP A 114 17.00 -1.74 -11.66
C ASP A 114 16.79 -3.18 -11.16
N GLU A 115 15.72 -3.40 -10.40
CA GLU A 115 15.38 -4.72 -9.85
C GLU A 115 14.77 -5.70 -10.88
N THR A 116 14.20 -5.19 -11.98
CA THR A 116 13.42 -6.02 -12.91
C THR A 116 13.91 -5.99 -14.34
N GLY A 117 14.79 -5.04 -14.69
CA GLY A 117 15.16 -4.72 -16.07
C GLY A 117 14.02 -4.11 -16.89
N LYS A 118 12.85 -3.82 -16.29
CA LYS A 118 11.67 -3.33 -17.01
C LYS A 118 11.43 -1.86 -16.71
N ASN A 119 11.47 -1.03 -17.75
CA ASN A 119 11.04 0.36 -17.63
C ASN A 119 9.51 0.44 -17.55
N ARG A 120 9.00 0.82 -16.37
CA ARG A 120 7.57 0.94 -16.11
C ARG A 120 6.86 1.87 -17.10
N ARG A 121 7.45 3.03 -17.40
CA ARG A 121 6.84 4.06 -18.27
C ARG A 121 6.68 3.54 -19.70
N GLN A 122 7.69 2.83 -20.20
CA GLN A 122 7.64 2.18 -21.52
C GLN A 122 6.64 1.03 -21.56
N SER A 123 6.54 0.24 -20.49
CA SER A 123 5.56 -0.86 -20.40
C SER A 123 4.14 -0.41 -20.06
N GLY A 124 3.92 0.88 -19.79
CA GLY A 124 2.62 1.43 -19.41
C GLY A 124 2.04 0.85 -18.11
N SER A 125 2.86 0.32 -17.21
CA SER A 125 2.42 -0.26 -15.93
C SER A 125 2.41 0.78 -14.81
N PHE A 126 1.79 0.44 -13.68
CA PHE A 126 1.77 1.26 -12.47
C PHE A 126 2.36 0.48 -11.30
N LEU A 127 3.19 1.13 -10.49
CA LEU A 127 3.63 0.55 -9.21
C LEU A 127 2.45 0.54 -8.24
N SER A 128 2.34 -0.50 -7.43
CA SER A 128 1.30 -0.59 -6.42
C SER A 128 1.58 0.33 -5.22
N THR A 129 0.56 0.67 -4.43
CA THR A 129 0.79 1.32 -3.13
C THR A 129 1.71 0.48 -2.24
N GLY A 130 1.71 -0.86 -2.39
CA GLY A 130 2.63 -1.76 -1.69
C GLY A 130 4.09 -1.46 -2.01
N TRP A 131 4.43 -1.20 -3.27
CA TRP A 131 5.78 -0.80 -3.67
C TRP A 131 6.25 0.49 -3.00
N PHE A 132 5.45 1.55 -3.06
CA PHE A 132 5.77 2.82 -2.40
C PHE A 132 5.89 2.66 -0.88
N THR A 133 5.04 1.81 -0.29
CA THR A 133 5.05 1.54 1.16
C THR A 133 6.30 0.77 1.56
N MET A 134 6.72 -0.24 0.79
CA MET A 134 7.93 -1.00 1.08
C MET A 134 9.20 -0.15 0.96
N ILE A 135 9.30 0.70 -0.07
CA ILE A 135 10.42 1.64 -0.18
C ILE A 135 10.43 2.60 1.01
N LEU A 136 9.28 3.16 1.38
CA LEU A 136 9.22 4.06 2.54
C LEU A 136 9.57 3.33 3.85
N ALA A 137 9.11 2.09 4.04
CA ALA A 137 9.45 1.30 5.22
C ALA A 137 10.95 1.00 5.31
N LEU A 138 11.63 0.76 4.18
CA LEU A 138 13.08 0.55 4.12
C LEU A 138 13.88 1.79 4.55
N GLU A 139 13.35 2.99 4.35
CA GLU A 139 13.97 4.25 4.77
C GLU A 139 13.68 4.60 6.23
N LEU A 140 12.61 4.07 6.82
CA LEU A 140 12.11 4.46 8.14
C LEU A 140 12.37 3.43 9.24
N CYS A 141 12.47 2.14 8.91
CA CYS A 141 12.44 1.05 9.88
C CYS A 141 13.72 0.22 9.84
N GLU A 142 14.20 -0.17 11.02
CA GLU A 142 15.30 -1.13 11.14
C GLU A 142 14.83 -2.55 10.82
N GLU A 143 13.64 -2.96 11.28
CA GLU A 143 13.00 -4.25 10.99
C GLU A 143 11.59 -4.02 10.44
N ILE A 144 11.21 -4.81 9.43
CA ILE A 144 9.90 -4.69 8.76
C ILE A 144 9.17 -6.02 8.86
N VAL A 145 7.99 -6.01 9.48
CA VAL A 145 7.09 -7.17 9.51
C VAL A 145 5.88 -6.92 8.62
N VAL A 146 5.69 -7.75 7.61
CA VAL A 146 4.65 -7.63 6.60
C VAL A 146 3.52 -8.63 6.86
N TYR A 147 2.29 -8.12 6.88
CA TYR A 147 1.06 -8.88 7.04
C TYR A 147 0.14 -8.68 5.85
N GLY A 148 -0.60 -9.72 5.48
CA GLY A 148 -1.60 -9.67 4.41
C GLY A 148 -1.01 -9.62 3.01
N MET A 149 0.16 -10.20 2.80
CA MET A 149 0.81 -10.29 1.49
C MET A 149 1.20 -11.73 1.20
N VAL A 150 0.64 -12.33 0.14
CA VAL A 150 1.04 -13.65 -0.37
C VAL A 150 2.31 -13.55 -1.21
N SER A 151 3.07 -14.64 -1.34
CA SER A 151 4.31 -14.70 -2.13
C SER A 151 4.05 -14.58 -3.64
N ASP A 152 5.11 -14.38 -4.42
CA ASP A 152 5.04 -14.35 -5.89
C ASP A 152 4.67 -15.71 -6.51
N SER A 153 4.94 -16.82 -5.81
CA SER A 153 4.55 -18.18 -6.23
C SER A 153 3.11 -18.54 -5.90
N TYR A 154 2.52 -17.91 -4.87
CA TYR A 154 1.29 -18.38 -4.21
C TYR A 154 0.14 -18.68 -5.19
N CYS A 155 -0.16 -17.75 -6.09
CA CYS A 155 -1.27 -17.90 -7.05
C CYS A 155 -0.99 -18.87 -8.22
N ARG A 156 0.16 -19.56 -8.20
CA ARG A 156 0.51 -20.63 -9.13
C ARG A 156 0.57 -22.00 -8.44
N GLU A 157 0.46 -22.05 -7.12
CA GLU A 157 0.47 -23.30 -6.36
C GLU A 157 -0.85 -24.06 -6.56
N GLU A 158 -0.79 -25.39 -6.62
CA GLU A 158 -1.97 -26.21 -6.97
C GLU A 158 -3.07 -26.17 -5.89
N SER A 159 -2.71 -25.89 -4.64
CA SER A 159 -3.66 -25.74 -3.53
C SER A 159 -3.47 -24.42 -2.79
N HIS A 160 -4.34 -23.46 -3.06
CA HIS A 160 -4.52 -22.30 -2.21
C HIS A 160 -6.02 -22.02 -2.04
N PRO A 161 -6.47 -21.57 -0.85
CA PRO A 161 -7.85 -21.15 -0.69
C PRO A 161 -8.16 -19.95 -1.60
N SER A 162 -9.37 -19.89 -2.13
CA SER A 162 -9.91 -18.65 -2.71
C SER A 162 -10.26 -17.72 -1.55
N VAL A 163 -9.72 -16.49 -1.60
CA VAL A 163 -9.91 -15.47 -0.56
C VAL A 163 -10.23 -14.12 -1.20
N PRO A 164 -10.99 -13.25 -0.53
CA PRO A 164 -11.25 -11.90 -1.01
C PRO A 164 -9.94 -11.11 -1.22
N TYR A 165 -9.89 -10.33 -2.30
CA TYR A 165 -8.77 -9.45 -2.63
C TYR A 165 -8.44 -8.46 -1.50
N HIS A 166 -9.47 -7.95 -0.83
CA HIS A 166 -9.32 -7.13 0.35
C HIS A 166 -10.08 -7.77 1.51
N TYR A 167 -9.47 -7.76 2.70
CA TYR A 167 -10.10 -8.28 3.92
C TYR A 167 -11.41 -7.56 4.29
N PHE A 168 -11.60 -6.33 3.83
CA PHE A 168 -12.76 -5.50 4.17
C PHE A 168 -13.84 -5.46 3.08
N GLU A 169 -13.62 -6.13 1.96
CA GLU A 169 -14.60 -6.21 0.88
C GLU A 169 -15.41 -7.51 1.00
N LYS A 170 -16.69 -7.46 0.63
CA LYS A 170 -17.63 -8.60 0.69
C LYS A 170 -17.37 -9.66 -0.39
N GLY A 171 -16.12 -10.10 -0.57
CA GLY A 171 -15.75 -11.21 -1.45
C GLY A 171 -16.11 -11.04 -2.93
N ARG A 172 -16.28 -9.81 -3.42
CA ARG A 172 -16.66 -9.57 -4.83
C ARG A 172 -15.57 -9.91 -5.83
N LEU A 173 -14.33 -10.04 -5.36
CA LEU A 173 -13.14 -10.19 -6.18
C LEU A 173 -12.16 -11.10 -5.44
N ASP A 174 -11.70 -12.15 -6.12
CA ASP A 174 -10.69 -13.08 -5.61
C ASP A 174 -9.29 -12.47 -5.72
N GLU A 175 -8.47 -12.70 -4.69
CA GLU A 175 -7.11 -12.17 -4.60
C GLU A 175 -6.22 -12.60 -5.77
N CYS A 176 -6.19 -13.89 -6.08
CA CYS A 176 -5.32 -14.43 -7.11
C CYS A 176 -5.81 -14.09 -8.52
N GLN A 177 -7.13 -14.07 -8.75
CA GLN A 177 -7.69 -13.59 -10.02
C GLN A 177 -7.28 -12.13 -10.28
N MET A 178 -7.37 -11.26 -9.27
CA MET A 178 -6.95 -9.87 -9.38
C MET A 178 -5.45 -9.74 -9.69
N TYR A 179 -4.60 -10.46 -8.95
CA TYR A 179 -3.16 -10.44 -9.19
C TYR A 179 -2.77 -10.92 -10.58
N LEU A 180 -3.31 -12.07 -11.02
CA LEU A 180 -2.99 -12.64 -12.34
C LEU A 180 -3.50 -11.76 -13.48
N ALA A 181 -4.71 -11.19 -13.35
CA ALA A 181 -5.27 -10.29 -14.35
C ALA A 181 -4.40 -9.04 -14.52
N HIS A 182 -3.98 -8.41 -13.43
CA HIS A 182 -3.12 -7.23 -13.48
C HIS A 182 -1.71 -7.56 -13.96
N GLU A 183 -1.13 -8.67 -13.52
CA GLU A 183 0.22 -9.09 -13.93
C GLU A 183 0.31 -9.30 -15.45
N ARG A 184 -0.71 -9.92 -16.05
CA ARG A 184 -0.77 -10.25 -17.48
C ARG A 184 -1.23 -9.08 -18.36
N ALA A 185 -1.89 -8.08 -17.81
CA ALA A 185 -2.44 -6.97 -18.58
C ALA A 185 -1.31 -6.19 -19.30
N PRO A 186 -1.45 -5.88 -20.60
CA PRO A 186 -0.36 -5.31 -21.39
C PRO A 186 -0.02 -3.87 -20.98
N ARG A 187 -1.00 -3.08 -20.52
CA ARG A 187 -0.84 -1.69 -20.06
C ARG A 187 -1.86 -1.39 -18.95
N SER A 188 -1.68 -0.24 -18.29
CA SER A 188 -2.58 0.34 -17.30
C SER A 188 -2.89 -0.55 -16.10
N ALA A 189 -1.95 -1.41 -15.72
CA ALA A 189 -2.11 -2.36 -14.63
C ALA A 189 -0.86 -2.44 -13.75
N HIS A 190 -1.04 -3.08 -12.60
CA HIS A 190 0.03 -3.30 -11.63
C HIS A 190 0.82 -4.57 -11.96
N ARG A 191 2.08 -4.62 -11.53
CA ARG A 191 2.93 -5.81 -11.64
C ARG A 191 3.06 -6.49 -10.28
N PHE A 192 1.92 -6.84 -9.70
CA PHE A 192 1.83 -7.31 -8.31
C PHE A 192 2.72 -8.54 -8.02
N ILE A 193 2.84 -9.48 -8.96
CA ILE A 193 3.65 -10.68 -8.77
C ILE A 193 5.13 -10.33 -8.98
N THR A 194 5.44 -9.52 -10.00
CA THR A 194 6.81 -9.03 -10.20
C THR A 194 7.31 -8.26 -8.97
N GLU A 195 6.51 -7.35 -8.40
CA GLU A 195 6.86 -6.58 -7.19
C GLU A 195 7.14 -7.51 -5.99
N LYS A 196 6.29 -8.53 -5.76
CA LYS A 196 6.49 -9.53 -4.71
C LYS A 196 7.79 -10.31 -4.88
N ALA A 197 8.15 -10.67 -6.11
CA ALA A 197 9.41 -11.35 -6.40
C ALA A 197 10.63 -10.48 -6.07
N VAL A 198 10.52 -9.14 -6.23
CA VAL A 198 11.54 -8.21 -5.75
C VAL A 198 11.60 -8.23 -4.22
N PHE A 199 10.45 -8.12 -3.54
CA PHE A 199 10.43 -8.08 -2.07
C PHE A 199 10.99 -9.37 -1.44
N SER A 200 10.75 -10.52 -2.06
CA SER A 200 11.37 -11.80 -1.67
C SER A 200 12.89 -11.74 -1.72
N ARG A 201 13.47 -11.10 -2.74
CA ARG A 201 14.94 -10.89 -2.83
C ARG A 201 15.44 -9.87 -1.82
N TRP A 202 14.67 -8.83 -1.51
CA TRP A 202 15.03 -7.86 -0.48
C TRP A 202 15.08 -8.49 0.90
N ALA A 203 14.12 -9.36 1.24
CA ALA A 203 14.07 -10.09 2.51
C ALA A 203 15.28 -11.01 2.75
N LYS A 204 15.97 -11.45 1.70
CA LYS A 204 17.25 -12.19 1.83
C LYS A 204 18.44 -11.32 2.26
N LYS A 205 18.31 -10.00 2.14
CA LYS A 205 19.40 -9.02 2.33
C LYS A 205 19.11 -8.00 3.44
N ARG A 206 17.88 -7.98 3.95
CA ARG A 206 17.35 -6.99 4.88
C ARG A 206 16.41 -7.70 5.86
N PRO A 207 16.27 -7.23 7.10
CA PRO A 207 15.36 -7.80 8.10
C PRO A 207 13.90 -7.50 7.76
N ILE A 208 13.38 -8.19 6.74
CA ILE A 208 11.98 -8.14 6.30
C ILE A 208 11.37 -9.51 6.55
N VAL A 209 10.34 -9.56 7.40
CA VAL A 209 9.64 -10.80 7.75
C VAL A 209 8.23 -10.73 7.19
N PHE A 210 7.89 -11.61 6.24
CA PHE A 210 6.51 -11.82 5.82
C PHE A 210 5.87 -12.81 6.79
N ALA A 211 5.01 -12.32 7.68
CA ALA A 211 4.53 -13.08 8.83
C ALA A 211 3.17 -13.76 8.61
N HIS A 212 2.33 -13.22 7.72
CA HIS A 212 1.02 -13.81 7.45
C HIS A 212 0.51 -13.50 6.03
N PRO A 213 0.46 -14.49 5.12
CA PRO A 213 1.08 -15.82 5.28
C PRO A 213 2.60 -15.73 5.43
N SER A 214 3.21 -16.75 6.06
CA SER A 214 4.67 -16.84 6.12
C SER A 214 5.24 -17.15 4.75
N TRP A 215 6.23 -16.39 4.31
CA TRP A 215 6.97 -16.71 3.08
C TRP A 215 8.12 -17.65 3.39
N ARG A 216 8.45 -18.53 2.44
CA ARG A 216 9.73 -19.25 2.43
C ARG A 216 10.73 -18.39 1.65
N THR A 217 11.35 -17.44 2.32
CA THR A 217 12.35 -16.52 1.73
C THR A 217 13.75 -17.07 1.85
#